data_AF-A0A142YMA9-F1
#
_entry.id   AF-A0A142YMA9-F1
#
_cell.length_a   1.000
_cell.length_b   1.000
_cell.length_c   1.000
_cell.angle_alpha   90.00
_cell.angle_beta   90.00
_cell.angle_gamma   90.00
#
_symmetry.space_group_name_H-M   'P 1'
#
loop_
_entity.id
_entity.type
_entity.pdbx_description
1 polymer ?
#
loop_
_entity_poly.entity_id
_entity_poly.type
_entity_poly.pdbx_seq_one_letter_code
_entity_poly.pdbx_strand_id
1 'polypeptide(L)'
;MGPKMVESEAGRRRFNPGRPIAGVAMLAQGDLGAREVTTAIEFLAALQRVYVAAALGVLAATAVLVWIVIRRRRRREAVPAALSRAALGLAATCLALIAAEAAAGAWLAWSHRSPDLPKAFAAVPGLPTTFEPGAESPTDLDVVVIGESSAEGVPYQKWLSVGRLVGWGLEAALPGRRVRVDVLAESGKRLEDMHRKLTSLTRKPELLIIYCGHNEFYARHAWSHEVAPYYLDDPGWSRPWSIGAAFGRVSPMVRLIEETLELRRVAAPPPRLGRRLIDAPSHTVAERAELLDDFRRRMESILDFCRDVGAIPVLIPPAGNDAGFEPDRSVLPPDVPRARREVFARSFEAARKLEATDPAGAETAYRALLERQPGFAETHFRLARLLEGGGKYEDAYKSYVAARDLDAHPLRCLTSFQEVYRELAASRGLILIDAQEVFRARHPRGLLDDFLFNDGFHPSLEGHVALAEGVLAGLKERSAFDWPEATPAPTLDLAEVAAHFGVGPATWEAVCANAVGFYHLIAPLRFDQAERLAKRDRYKAALDALKAGADVESLDLPGVGPRPVRERLKP
;
A
#
# COMPACT_ATOMS: atom_id res chain seq x y z
N MET A 1 34.37 39.16 -34.13
CA MET A 1 32.91 39.28 -33.91
C MET A 1 32.25 38.13 -34.66
N GLY A 2 31.77 37.12 -33.94
CA GLY A 2 30.95 36.04 -34.48
C GLY A 2 29.75 35.87 -33.54
N PRO A 3 28.51 35.76 -34.06
CA PRO A 3 27.33 35.75 -33.22
C PRO A 3 27.20 34.42 -32.48
N LYS A 4 26.98 34.53 -31.16
CA LYS A 4 26.68 33.41 -30.26
C LYS A 4 25.31 32.83 -30.59
N MET A 5 25.26 31.53 -30.88
CA MET A 5 24.01 30.77 -30.82
C MET A 5 23.58 30.64 -29.36
N VAL A 6 22.34 31.01 -29.08
CA VAL A 6 21.64 30.76 -27.83
C VAL A 6 20.98 29.39 -27.97
N GLU A 7 21.58 28.36 -27.36
CA GLU A 7 20.92 27.07 -27.14
C GLU A 7 19.98 27.20 -25.94
N SER A 8 18.70 26.86 -26.15
CA SER A 8 17.65 26.87 -25.13
C SER A 8 17.86 25.76 -24.09
N GLU A 9 17.87 26.14 -22.81
CA GLU A 9 17.89 25.29 -21.61
C GLU A 9 16.57 24.50 -21.40
N ALA A 10 16.09 23.78 -22.41
CA ALA A 10 14.92 22.91 -22.32
C ALA A 10 15.31 21.48 -22.70
N GLY A 11 16.09 20.79 -21.85
CA GLY A 11 16.57 19.46 -22.22
C GLY A 11 17.46 18.71 -21.24
N ARG A 12 17.37 18.96 -19.93
CA ARG A 12 18.07 18.15 -18.92
C ARG A 12 17.14 17.76 -17.77
N ARG A 13 16.18 16.87 -18.05
CA ARG A 13 15.60 16.04 -16.99
C ARG A 13 16.66 15.03 -16.57
N ARG A 14 17.27 15.25 -15.40
CA ARG A 14 18.06 14.22 -14.72
C ARG A 14 17.14 13.04 -14.42
N PHE A 15 17.41 11.96 -15.15
CA PHE A 15 16.94 10.61 -14.91
C PHE A 15 17.29 10.22 -13.45
N ASN A 16 16.27 9.91 -12.65
CA ASN A 16 16.44 9.43 -11.28
C ASN A 16 16.26 7.90 -11.31
N PRO A 17 17.30 7.10 -11.04
CA PRO A 17 17.18 5.65 -11.06
C PRO A 17 16.22 5.18 -9.96
N GLY A 18 15.42 4.17 -10.28
CA GLY A 18 14.24 3.72 -9.54
C GLY A 18 14.39 3.69 -8.01
N ARG A 19 13.40 4.26 -7.33
CA ARG A 19 13.25 4.15 -5.88
C ARG A 19 12.73 2.75 -5.55
N PRO A 20 13.42 1.97 -4.70
CA PRO A 20 12.82 0.77 -4.12
C PRO A 20 11.63 1.16 -3.23
N ILE A 21 10.83 0.16 -2.82
CA ILE A 21 9.85 0.26 -1.71
C ILE A 21 10.44 1.14 -0.61
N ALA A 22 9.69 2.08 -0.03
CA ALA A 22 10.21 3.12 0.85
C ALA A 22 11.18 2.60 1.97
N GLY A 23 11.02 1.35 2.43
CA GLY A 23 11.97 0.69 3.34
C GLY A 23 13.18 -0.01 2.69
N VAL A 24 13.07 -0.51 1.44
CA VAL A 24 14.20 -1.08 0.68
C VAL A 24 15.13 0.01 0.14
N ALA A 25 14.60 1.24 -0.09
CA ALA A 25 15.39 2.39 -0.50
C ALA A 25 16.48 2.75 0.52
N MET A 26 16.24 2.49 1.81
CA MET A 26 17.20 2.76 2.88
C MET A 26 18.33 1.72 2.98
N LEU A 27 18.19 0.54 2.38
CA LEU A 27 19.31 -0.40 2.24
C LEU A 27 20.28 0.04 1.12
N ALA A 28 19.82 0.87 0.18
CA ALA A 28 20.62 1.44 -0.90
C ALA A 28 21.15 2.87 -0.58
N GLN A 29 20.49 3.61 0.32
CA GLN A 29 20.96 4.90 0.82
C GLN A 29 21.75 4.67 2.11
N GLY A 30 23.08 4.79 2.07
CA GLY A 30 23.97 4.52 3.21
C GLY A 30 23.69 5.35 4.48
N ASP A 31 24.59 5.23 5.47
CA ASP A 31 24.48 5.72 6.86
C ASP A 31 24.03 7.20 7.03
N LEU A 32 24.20 8.04 5.99
CA LEU A 32 23.77 9.44 5.97
C LEU A 32 22.23 9.61 5.92
N GLY A 33 21.53 8.82 5.09
CA GLY A 33 20.07 8.91 4.98
C GLY A 33 19.35 8.44 6.24
N ALA A 34 19.90 7.42 6.91
CA ALA A 34 19.39 6.90 8.17
C ALA A 34 19.46 7.94 9.31
N ARG A 35 20.56 8.70 9.38
CA ARG A 35 20.76 9.76 10.38
C ARG A 35 19.81 10.93 10.18
N GLU A 36 19.55 11.34 8.92
CA GLU A 36 18.60 12.41 8.61
C GLU A 36 17.17 12.03 9.03
N VAL A 37 16.73 10.82 8.71
CA VAL A 37 15.39 10.32 9.10
C VAL A 37 15.26 10.26 10.62
N THR A 38 16.28 9.74 11.32
CA THR A 38 16.29 9.66 12.78
C THR A 38 16.22 11.04 13.43
N THR A 39 17.04 11.99 12.95
CA THR A 39 17.05 13.37 13.45
C THR A 39 15.69 14.05 13.26
N ALA A 40 15.05 13.84 12.11
CA ALA A 40 13.73 14.39 11.84
C ALA A 40 12.65 13.81 12.78
N ILE A 41 12.68 12.50 13.04
CA ILE A 41 11.78 11.82 13.98
C ILE A 41 11.96 12.37 15.40
N GLU A 42 13.20 12.52 15.86
CA GLU A 42 13.51 13.06 17.19
C GLU A 42 13.06 14.52 17.33
N PHE A 43 13.31 15.35 16.30
CA PHE A 43 12.86 16.73 16.25
C PHE A 43 11.33 16.84 16.33
N LEU A 44 10.60 16.08 15.50
CA LEU A 44 9.13 16.10 15.48
C LEU A 44 8.53 15.60 16.80
N ALA A 45 9.11 14.54 17.39
CA ALA A 45 8.70 14.04 18.70
C ALA A 45 8.96 15.07 19.82
N ALA A 46 10.08 15.79 19.77
CA ALA A 46 10.37 16.88 20.70
C ALA A 46 9.42 18.06 20.49
N LEU A 47 9.17 18.45 19.25
CA LEU A 47 8.24 19.52 18.87
C LEU A 47 6.84 19.24 19.40
N GLN A 48 6.34 18.01 19.25
CA GLN A 48 5.03 17.60 19.76
C GLN A 48 4.95 17.77 21.29
N ARG A 49 5.96 17.28 22.02
CA ARG A 49 6.05 17.43 23.49
C ARG A 49 6.08 18.88 23.93
N VAL A 50 6.92 19.69 23.29
CA VAL A 50 7.08 21.12 23.61
C VAL A 50 5.79 21.87 23.30
N TYR A 51 5.13 21.58 22.19
CA TYR A 51 3.88 22.23 21.81
C TYR A 51 2.77 21.98 22.85
N VAL A 52 2.55 20.72 23.23
CA VAL A 52 1.52 20.38 24.23
C VAL A 52 1.85 20.95 25.60
N ALA A 53 3.12 20.88 26.04
CA ALA A 53 3.54 21.50 27.29
C ALA A 53 3.32 23.01 27.28
N ALA A 54 3.64 23.69 26.18
CA ALA A 54 3.41 25.12 26.01
C ALA A 54 1.91 25.47 26.02
N ALA A 55 1.08 24.72 25.29
CA ALA A 55 -0.36 24.95 25.22
C ALA A 55 -1.03 24.79 26.60
N LEU A 56 -0.76 23.69 27.30
CA LEU A 56 -1.28 23.45 28.64
C LEU A 56 -0.74 24.47 29.66
N GLY A 57 0.54 24.81 29.56
CA GLY A 57 1.18 25.81 30.42
C GLY A 57 0.56 27.20 30.25
N VAL A 58 0.29 27.63 29.01
CA VAL A 58 -0.37 28.91 28.70
C VAL A 58 -1.81 28.93 29.20
N LEU A 59 -2.56 27.84 29.06
CA LEU A 59 -3.91 27.73 29.61
C LEU A 59 -3.92 27.85 31.14
N ALA A 60 -3.03 27.12 31.82
CA ALA A 60 -2.91 27.17 33.28
C ALA A 60 -2.46 28.56 33.77
N ALA A 61 -1.44 29.15 33.13
CA ALA A 61 -0.94 30.48 33.48
C ALA A 61 -2.00 31.56 33.28
N THR A 62 -2.75 31.49 32.18
CA THR A 62 -3.88 32.38 31.90
C THR A 62 -4.95 32.26 33.00
N ALA A 63 -5.34 31.04 33.38
CA ALA A 63 -6.33 30.81 34.43
C ALA A 63 -5.89 31.38 35.79
N VAL A 64 -4.63 31.14 36.17
CA VAL A 64 -4.04 31.68 37.41
C VAL A 64 -4.02 33.21 37.37
N LEU A 65 -3.58 33.80 36.26
CA LEU A 65 -3.50 35.26 36.14
C LEU A 65 -4.89 35.91 36.20
N VAL A 66 -5.88 35.35 35.50
CA VAL A 66 -7.28 35.78 35.57
C VAL A 66 -7.80 35.71 37.01
N TRP A 67 -7.52 34.63 37.72
CA TRP A 67 -7.90 34.50 39.13
C TRP A 67 -7.24 35.56 40.02
N ILE A 68 -5.94 35.82 39.86
CA ILE A 68 -5.21 36.87 40.60
C ILE A 68 -5.84 38.24 40.34
N VAL A 69 -6.13 38.55 39.07
CA VAL A 69 -6.74 39.83 38.68
C VAL A 69 -8.14 39.97 39.28
N ILE A 70 -8.98 38.93 39.21
CA ILE A 70 -10.32 38.92 39.82
C ILE A 70 -10.23 39.10 41.34
N ARG A 71 -9.32 38.38 42.01
CA ARG A 71 -9.13 38.46 43.47
C ARG A 71 -8.70 39.86 43.91
N ARG A 72 -7.75 40.48 43.20
CA ARG A 72 -7.29 41.85 43.48
C ARG A 72 -8.40 42.88 43.27
N ARG A 73 -9.16 42.76 42.17
CA ARG A 73 -10.33 43.63 41.93
C ARG A 73 -11.38 43.50 43.02
N ARG A 74 -11.67 42.28 43.50
CA ARG A 74 -12.60 42.05 44.63
C ARG A 74 -12.11 42.68 45.93
N ARG A 75 -10.79 42.72 46.15
CA ARG A 75 -10.15 43.38 47.31
C ARG A 75 -9.92 44.88 47.13
N ARG A 76 -10.35 45.47 46.00
CA ARG A 76 -10.09 46.87 45.61
C ARG A 76 -8.59 47.24 45.59
N GLU A 77 -7.73 46.25 45.32
CA GLU A 77 -6.29 46.45 45.15
C GLU A 77 -5.96 46.81 43.69
N ALA A 78 -4.96 47.67 43.49
CA ALA A 78 -4.45 47.97 42.15
C ALA A 78 -3.80 46.75 41.49
N VAL A 79 -3.93 46.64 40.17
CA VAL A 79 -3.25 45.62 39.35
C VAL A 79 -1.85 46.15 38.98
N PRO A 80 -0.76 45.50 39.42
CA PRO A 80 0.60 45.93 39.08
C PRO A 80 0.85 45.88 37.57
N ALA A 81 1.63 46.82 37.04
CA ALA A 81 2.00 46.85 35.62
C ALA A 81 2.70 45.56 35.15
N ALA A 82 3.38 44.85 36.05
CA ALA A 82 3.96 43.54 35.75
C ALA A 82 2.89 42.48 35.41
N LEU A 83 1.75 42.46 36.12
CA LEU A 83 0.65 41.54 35.82
C LEU A 83 -0.03 41.90 34.49
N SER A 84 -0.16 43.20 34.18
CA SER A 84 -0.70 43.63 32.88
C SER A 84 0.21 43.23 31.71
N ARG A 85 1.54 43.36 31.87
CA ARG A 85 2.51 42.88 30.87
C ARG A 85 2.49 41.36 30.72
N ALA A 86 2.37 40.63 31.83
CA ALA A 86 2.20 39.17 31.79
C ALA A 86 0.88 38.77 31.10
N ALA A 87 -0.21 39.50 31.34
CA ALA A 87 -1.49 39.27 30.68
C ALA A 87 -1.39 39.49 29.17
N LEU A 88 -0.73 40.58 28.75
CA LEU A 88 -0.51 40.87 27.34
C LEU A 88 0.35 39.77 26.67
N GLY A 89 1.43 39.35 27.32
CA GLY A 89 2.27 38.26 26.83
C GLY A 89 1.51 36.94 26.69
N LEU A 90 0.74 36.54 27.71
CA LEU A 90 -0.09 35.33 27.65
C LEU A 90 -1.18 35.42 26.59
N ALA A 91 -1.85 36.57 26.47
CA ALA A 91 -2.87 36.78 25.44
C ALA A 91 -2.27 36.68 24.03
N ALA A 92 -1.09 37.29 23.79
CA ALA A 92 -0.37 37.17 22.53
C ALA A 92 0.01 35.71 22.22
N THR A 93 0.51 34.96 23.21
CA THR A 93 0.83 33.54 23.04
C THR A 93 -0.41 32.69 22.80
N CYS A 94 -1.53 32.93 23.50
CA CYS A 94 -2.81 32.26 23.23
C CYS A 94 -3.26 32.49 21.79
N LEU A 95 -3.19 33.74 21.30
CA LEU A 95 -3.54 34.07 19.92
C LEU A 95 -2.63 33.35 18.92
N ALA A 96 -1.32 33.29 19.19
CA ALA A 96 -0.38 32.55 18.35
C ALA A 96 -0.68 31.04 18.30
N LEU A 97 -1.03 30.43 19.45
CA LEU A 97 -1.42 29.02 19.51
C LEU A 97 -2.73 28.76 18.75
N ILE A 98 -3.75 29.62 18.92
CA ILE A 98 -5.01 29.53 18.18
C ILE A 98 -4.77 29.67 16.67
N ALA A 99 -3.93 30.62 16.26
CA ALA A 99 -3.57 30.79 14.85
C ALA A 99 -2.83 29.57 14.30
N ALA A 100 -1.95 28.95 15.10
CA ALA A 100 -1.24 27.73 14.73
C ALA A 100 -2.20 26.54 14.58
N GLU A 101 -3.16 26.36 15.49
CA GLU A 101 -4.21 25.34 15.38
C GLU A 101 -5.09 25.56 14.15
N ALA A 102 -5.52 26.80 13.91
CA ALA A 102 -6.33 27.14 12.74
C ALA A 102 -5.58 26.90 11.43
N ALA A 103 -4.30 27.29 11.36
CA ALA A 103 -3.45 27.05 10.20
C ALA A 103 -3.21 25.55 9.97
N ALA A 104 -2.94 24.78 11.02
CA ALA A 104 -2.79 23.33 10.93
C ALA A 104 -4.09 22.65 10.48
N GLY A 105 -5.24 23.07 11.03
CA GLY A 105 -6.56 22.57 10.62
C GLY A 105 -6.87 22.88 9.14
N ALA A 106 -6.60 24.12 8.70
CA ALA A 106 -6.75 24.50 7.30
C ALA A 106 -5.82 23.71 6.39
N TRP A 107 -4.57 23.48 6.81
CA TRP A 107 -3.61 22.67 6.06
C TRP A 107 -4.04 21.21 5.95
N LEU A 108 -4.47 20.58 7.04
CA LEU A 108 -4.98 19.20 7.04
C LEU A 108 -6.23 19.06 6.16
N ALA A 109 -7.17 19.99 6.27
CA ALA A 109 -8.34 20.01 5.40
C ALA A 109 -7.95 20.15 3.93
N TRP A 110 -6.94 20.98 3.63
CA TRP A 110 -6.42 21.17 2.28
C TRP A 110 -5.63 19.97 1.75
N SER A 111 -4.83 19.29 2.59
CA SER A 111 -4.02 18.15 2.16
C SER A 111 -4.85 16.90 1.90
N HIS A 112 -5.94 16.72 2.65
CA HIS A 112 -6.81 15.55 2.55
C HIS A 112 -8.05 15.75 1.68
N ARG A 113 -8.33 16.96 1.19
CA ARG A 113 -9.47 17.16 0.27
C ARG A 113 -9.32 16.33 -1.00
N SER A 114 -10.45 15.98 -1.62
CA SER A 114 -10.44 15.54 -3.01
C SER A 114 -9.95 16.69 -3.90
N PRO A 115 -8.93 16.47 -4.75
CA PRO A 115 -8.45 17.50 -5.66
C PRO A 115 -9.46 17.77 -6.77
N ASP A 116 -9.43 18.99 -7.31
CA ASP A 116 -10.10 19.29 -8.58
C ASP A 116 -9.26 18.71 -9.72
N LEU A 117 -9.82 17.72 -10.43
CA LEU A 117 -9.15 17.06 -11.54
C LEU A 117 -9.34 17.83 -12.86
N PRO A 118 -8.33 17.86 -13.75
CA PRO A 118 -8.37 18.65 -14.98
C PRO A 118 -9.45 18.14 -15.93
N LYS A 119 -10.50 18.93 -16.18
CA LYS A 119 -11.57 18.56 -17.12
C LYS A 119 -11.36 19.09 -18.54
N ALA A 120 -10.45 20.05 -18.71
CA ALA A 120 -10.10 20.63 -19.99
C ALA A 120 -8.65 20.28 -20.33
N PHE A 121 -8.46 19.68 -21.49
CA PHE A 121 -7.13 19.33 -22.01
C PHE A 121 -6.90 20.14 -23.28
N ALA A 122 -5.72 20.77 -23.39
CA ALA A 122 -5.37 21.52 -24.58
C ALA A 122 -5.34 20.58 -25.80
N ALA A 123 -5.93 21.01 -26.91
CA ALA A 123 -5.76 20.32 -28.19
C ALA A 123 -4.26 20.35 -28.56
N VAL A 124 -3.74 19.21 -29.00
CA VAL A 124 -2.34 19.10 -29.45
C VAL A 124 -2.13 20.03 -30.66
N PRO A 125 -1.17 20.98 -30.63
CA PRO A 125 -0.86 21.81 -31.80
C PRO A 125 -0.38 20.93 -32.96
N GLY A 126 -1.09 20.94 -34.09
CA GLY A 126 -0.74 20.19 -35.29
C GLY A 126 -1.81 19.22 -35.81
N LEU A 127 -2.96 19.09 -35.14
CA LEU A 127 -4.13 18.40 -35.67
C LEU A 127 -5.11 19.39 -36.31
N PRO A 128 -5.65 19.14 -37.53
CA PRO A 128 -6.54 20.06 -38.21
C PRO A 128 -7.79 20.34 -37.38
N THR A 129 -8.14 21.61 -37.22
CA THR A 129 -9.38 22.09 -36.57
C THR A 129 -10.58 22.11 -37.52
N THR A 130 -10.42 21.58 -38.74
CA THR A 130 -11.48 21.39 -39.73
C THR A 130 -11.63 19.91 -40.01
N PHE A 131 -12.72 19.33 -39.52
CA PHE A 131 -13.14 17.97 -39.87
C PHE A 131 -13.67 17.99 -41.31
N GLU A 132 -12.91 17.47 -42.26
CA GLU A 132 -13.51 16.99 -43.51
C GLU A 132 -14.27 15.69 -43.20
N PRO A 133 -15.55 15.55 -43.58
CA PRO A 133 -16.27 14.31 -43.43
C PRO A 133 -15.66 13.26 -44.37
N GLY A 134 -14.86 12.34 -43.82
CA GLY A 134 -14.29 11.21 -44.56
C GLY A 134 -12.81 10.88 -44.32
N ALA A 135 -12.08 11.63 -43.47
CA ALA A 135 -10.69 11.33 -43.13
C ALA A 135 -10.52 10.94 -41.65
N GLU A 136 -10.82 9.68 -41.33
CA GLU A 136 -10.51 9.10 -40.01
C GLU A 136 -9.00 8.80 -39.92
N SER A 137 -8.24 9.73 -39.33
CA SER A 137 -6.96 9.34 -38.70
C SER A 137 -7.30 8.53 -37.44
N PRO A 138 -6.68 7.35 -37.21
CA PRO A 138 -6.89 6.63 -35.96
C PRO A 138 -6.40 7.50 -34.80
N THR A 139 -7.29 7.88 -33.88
CA THR A 139 -6.90 8.63 -32.68
C THR A 139 -5.92 7.80 -31.86
N ASP A 140 -4.74 8.35 -31.56
CA ASP A 140 -3.81 7.80 -30.58
C ASP A 140 -4.54 7.46 -29.26
N LEU A 141 -4.18 6.36 -28.60
CA LEU A 141 -4.76 5.97 -27.32
C LEU A 141 -3.84 6.36 -26.17
N ASP A 142 -4.29 7.25 -25.29
CA ASP A 142 -3.62 7.58 -24.04
C ASP A 142 -4.10 6.66 -22.90
N VAL A 143 -3.23 5.73 -22.49
CA VAL A 143 -3.48 4.79 -21.38
C VAL A 143 -2.76 5.31 -20.15
N VAL A 144 -3.52 5.65 -19.11
CA VAL A 144 -2.98 6.05 -17.81
C VAL A 144 -3.15 4.93 -16.81
N VAL A 145 -2.10 4.63 -16.05
CA VAL A 145 -2.15 3.69 -14.94
C VAL A 145 -1.86 4.41 -13.64
N ILE A 146 -2.80 4.37 -12.71
CA ILE A 146 -2.59 4.79 -11.32
C ILE A 146 -2.59 3.58 -10.41
N GLY A 147 -1.77 3.63 -9.38
CA GLY A 147 -1.59 2.48 -8.52
C GLY A 147 -0.38 2.59 -7.62
N GLU A 148 -0.07 1.46 -7.01
CA GLU A 148 1.03 1.31 -6.06
C GLU A 148 2.21 0.59 -6.73
N SER A 149 3.09 -0.03 -5.95
CA SER A 149 4.27 -0.74 -6.46
C SER A 149 3.90 -1.87 -7.44
N SER A 150 2.82 -2.63 -7.20
CA SER A 150 2.35 -3.68 -8.11
C SER A 150 1.88 -3.11 -9.46
N ALA A 151 1.24 -1.93 -9.48
CA ALA A 151 0.81 -1.29 -10.71
C ALA A 151 1.97 -0.60 -11.46
N GLU A 152 2.95 -0.08 -10.71
CA GLU A 152 4.23 0.42 -11.24
C GLU A 152 5.01 -0.70 -11.94
N GLY A 153 4.79 -1.95 -11.51
CA GLY A 153 5.36 -3.17 -12.08
C GLY A 153 6.46 -3.78 -11.24
N VAL A 154 6.62 -3.42 -9.97
CA VAL A 154 7.66 -3.97 -9.09
C VAL A 154 7.54 -5.49 -9.00
N PRO A 155 8.65 -6.26 -9.12
CA PRO A 155 10.05 -5.84 -9.30
C PRO A 155 10.55 -5.66 -10.75
N TYR A 156 9.64 -5.65 -11.72
CA TYR A 156 9.89 -5.48 -13.15
C TYR A 156 9.78 -4.04 -13.66
N GLN A 157 9.54 -3.04 -12.82
CA GLN A 157 9.13 -1.67 -13.18
C GLN A 157 10.04 -0.93 -14.17
N LYS A 158 11.32 -1.34 -14.31
CA LYS A 158 12.21 -0.81 -15.34
C LYS A 158 11.86 -1.34 -16.74
N TRP A 159 11.41 -2.59 -16.81
CA TRP A 159 11.10 -3.35 -18.02
C TRP A 159 9.63 -3.28 -18.38
N LEU A 160 8.74 -3.75 -17.50
CA LEU A 160 7.31 -3.85 -17.77
C LEU A 160 6.45 -3.46 -16.57
N SER A 161 5.18 -3.24 -16.86
CA SER A 161 4.08 -3.11 -15.90
C SER A 161 2.81 -3.63 -16.54
N VAL A 162 1.74 -3.83 -15.77
CA VAL A 162 0.43 -4.21 -16.34
C VAL A 162 -0.02 -3.23 -17.44
N GLY A 163 0.23 -1.93 -17.25
CA GLY A 163 -0.08 -0.90 -18.25
C GLY A 163 0.68 -1.05 -19.55
N ARG A 164 1.99 -1.35 -19.47
CA ARG A 164 2.83 -1.54 -20.66
C ARG A 164 2.43 -2.80 -21.44
N LEU A 165 2.08 -3.88 -20.73
CA LEU A 165 1.56 -5.11 -21.33
C LEU A 165 0.22 -4.87 -22.04
N VAL A 166 -0.70 -4.14 -21.40
CA VAL A 166 -1.97 -3.74 -22.02
C VAL A 166 -1.72 -2.87 -23.24
N GLY A 167 -0.79 -1.92 -23.16
CA GLY A 167 -0.44 -1.07 -24.31
C GLY A 167 0.06 -1.88 -25.51
N TRP A 168 0.97 -2.82 -25.27
CA TRP A 168 1.47 -3.72 -26.31
C TRP A 168 0.36 -4.60 -26.91
N GLY A 169 -0.52 -5.15 -26.08
CA GLY A 169 -1.68 -5.92 -26.54
C GLY A 169 -2.67 -5.09 -27.36
N LEU A 170 -2.89 -3.82 -26.98
CA LEU A 170 -3.75 -2.91 -27.73
C LEU A 170 -3.19 -2.57 -29.11
N GLU A 171 -1.87 -2.35 -29.23
CA GLU A 171 -1.23 -2.10 -30.53
C GLU A 171 -1.33 -3.32 -31.46
N ALA A 172 -1.23 -4.53 -30.90
CA ALA A 172 -1.43 -5.77 -31.66
C ALA A 172 -2.88 -5.94 -32.11
N ALA A 173 -3.85 -5.59 -31.26
CA ALA A 173 -5.27 -5.76 -31.54
C ALA A 173 -5.89 -4.65 -32.41
N LEU A 174 -5.32 -3.44 -32.39
CA LEU A 174 -5.84 -2.26 -33.09
C LEU A 174 -4.76 -1.67 -34.01
N PRO A 175 -4.44 -2.34 -35.14
CA PRO A 175 -3.39 -1.87 -36.04
C PRO A 175 -3.63 -0.43 -36.52
N GLY A 176 -2.59 0.39 -36.50
CA GLY A 176 -2.64 1.79 -36.93
C GLY A 176 -3.00 2.80 -35.83
N ARG A 177 -3.42 2.34 -34.64
CA ARG A 177 -3.55 3.20 -33.44
C ARG A 177 -2.24 3.18 -32.66
N ARG A 178 -1.62 4.34 -32.42
CA ARG A 178 -0.47 4.43 -31.53
C ARG A 178 -0.95 4.42 -30.07
N VAL A 179 -0.33 3.61 -29.22
CA VAL A 179 -0.67 3.57 -27.79
C VAL A 179 0.41 4.27 -26.97
N ARG A 180 0.01 5.23 -26.14
CA ARG A 180 0.88 5.99 -25.24
C ARG A 180 0.52 5.61 -23.81
N VAL A 181 1.43 4.91 -23.13
CA VAL A 181 1.22 4.44 -21.76
C VAL A 181 1.93 5.34 -20.76
N ASP A 182 1.17 6.02 -19.91
CA ASP A 182 1.66 6.80 -18.78
C ASP A 182 1.43 6.03 -17.47
N VAL A 183 2.48 5.39 -16.97
CA VAL A 183 2.46 4.74 -15.65
C VAL A 183 2.73 5.80 -14.58
N LEU A 184 1.67 6.30 -13.96
CA LEU A 184 1.74 7.26 -12.84
C LEU A 184 1.83 6.58 -11.46
N ALA A 185 1.62 5.26 -11.42
CA ALA A 185 1.75 4.44 -10.24
C ALA A 185 3.11 4.61 -9.54
N GLU A 186 3.10 4.61 -8.21
CA GLU A 186 4.31 4.87 -7.42
C GLU A 186 4.33 4.01 -6.14
N SER A 187 5.47 3.35 -5.92
CA SER A 187 5.72 2.52 -4.74
C SER A 187 5.50 3.25 -3.41
N GLY A 188 4.81 2.59 -2.47
CA GLY A 188 4.52 3.11 -1.13
C GLY A 188 3.46 4.22 -1.09
N LYS A 189 2.77 4.49 -2.20
CA LYS A 189 1.65 5.44 -2.25
C LYS A 189 0.31 4.77 -1.99
N ARG A 190 -0.68 5.56 -1.61
CA ARG A 190 -2.08 5.12 -1.38
C ARG A 190 -2.99 5.68 -2.47
N LEU A 191 -4.25 5.28 -2.50
CA LEU A 191 -5.23 5.85 -3.42
C LEU A 191 -5.35 7.37 -3.27
N GLU A 192 -5.23 7.90 -2.05
CA GLU A 192 -5.18 9.34 -1.79
C GLU A 192 -4.09 10.05 -2.60
N ASP A 193 -2.88 9.51 -2.59
CA ASP A 193 -1.73 10.11 -3.27
C ASP A 193 -1.89 10.00 -4.79
N MET A 194 -2.45 8.88 -5.28
CA MET A 194 -2.77 8.68 -6.69
C MET A 194 -3.88 9.62 -7.17
N HIS A 195 -4.92 9.84 -6.35
CA HIS A 195 -5.97 10.81 -6.64
C HIS A 195 -5.37 12.22 -6.82
N ARG A 196 -4.44 12.64 -5.93
CA ARG A 196 -3.70 13.90 -6.11
C ARG A 196 -2.82 13.89 -7.35
N LYS A 197 -2.19 12.76 -7.70
CA LYS A 197 -1.30 12.65 -8.86
C LYS A 197 -2.03 12.92 -10.18
N LEU A 198 -3.31 12.58 -10.29
CA LEU A 198 -4.13 12.86 -11.48
C LEU A 198 -4.25 14.35 -11.82
N THR A 199 -3.98 15.27 -10.88
CA THR A 199 -3.95 16.72 -11.19
C THR A 199 -2.82 17.11 -12.12
N SER A 200 -1.81 16.24 -12.28
CA SER A 200 -0.66 16.46 -13.17
C SER A 200 -0.90 15.99 -14.61
N LEU A 201 -2.07 15.43 -14.92
CA LEU A 201 -2.41 15.00 -16.27
C LEU A 201 -2.39 16.18 -17.24
N THR A 202 -1.59 16.05 -18.28
CA THR A 202 -1.49 17.04 -19.37
C THR A 202 -2.29 16.63 -20.61
N ARG A 203 -2.71 15.36 -20.67
CA ARG A 203 -3.50 14.77 -21.76
C ARG A 203 -4.70 14.06 -21.18
N LYS A 204 -5.79 14.04 -21.94
CA LYS A 204 -6.97 13.27 -21.60
C LYS A 204 -6.61 11.78 -21.65
N PRO A 205 -6.95 10.96 -20.64
CA PRO A 205 -6.85 9.51 -20.76
C PRO A 205 -8.04 8.96 -21.55
N GLU A 206 -7.74 8.01 -22.44
CA GLU A 206 -8.75 7.18 -23.12
C GLU A 206 -9.05 5.94 -22.27
N LEU A 207 -8.05 5.46 -21.54
CA LEU A 207 -8.12 4.36 -20.59
C LEU A 207 -7.47 4.78 -19.27
N LEU A 208 -8.17 4.61 -18.15
CA LEU A 208 -7.60 4.75 -16.80
C LEU A 208 -7.64 3.40 -16.08
N ILE A 209 -6.48 2.78 -15.89
CA ILE A 209 -6.33 1.56 -15.08
C ILE A 209 -6.08 1.96 -13.62
N ILE A 210 -6.90 1.46 -12.71
CA ILE A 210 -6.83 1.76 -11.27
C ILE A 210 -6.49 0.48 -10.51
N TYR A 211 -5.29 0.43 -9.92
CA TYR A 211 -4.77 -0.75 -9.22
C TYR A 211 -4.09 -0.35 -7.89
N CYS A 212 -4.89 -0.17 -6.83
CA CYS A 212 -4.48 0.29 -5.49
C CYS A 212 -5.10 -0.57 -4.38
N GLY A 213 -4.49 -0.59 -3.18
CA GLY A 213 -5.11 -1.15 -1.99
C GLY A 213 -4.18 -1.85 -1.00
N HIS A 214 -2.95 -2.21 -1.38
CA HIS A 214 -2.00 -2.84 -0.45
C HIS A 214 -1.54 -1.86 0.62
N ASN A 215 -1.38 -0.59 0.26
CA ASN A 215 -0.73 0.42 1.10
C ASN A 215 -1.68 1.16 2.03
N GLU A 216 -2.98 0.85 2.03
CA GLU A 216 -3.98 1.64 2.76
C GLU A 216 -3.78 1.62 4.28
N PHE A 217 -3.10 0.61 4.82
CA PHE A 217 -2.77 0.51 6.24
C PHE A 217 -1.30 0.84 6.52
N TYR A 218 -0.36 0.07 5.95
CA TYR A 218 1.04 0.16 6.36
C TYR A 218 1.73 1.47 5.91
N ALA A 219 1.21 2.16 4.89
CA ALA A 219 1.72 3.49 4.53
C ALA A 219 1.19 4.60 5.46
N ARG A 220 0.27 4.29 6.38
CA ARG A 220 -0.31 5.21 7.35
C ARG A 220 0.16 4.96 8.77
N HIS A 221 0.29 3.68 9.13
CA HIS A 221 0.69 3.25 10.45
C HIS A 221 2.10 2.68 10.38
N ALA A 222 3.04 3.28 11.12
CA ALA A 222 4.41 2.81 11.16
C ALA A 222 4.50 1.33 11.59
N TRP A 223 5.61 0.68 11.20
CA TRP A 223 5.91 -0.72 11.51
C TRP A 223 5.75 -1.10 12.99
N SER A 224 6.03 -0.15 13.89
CA SER A 224 5.96 -0.30 15.34
C SER A 224 4.69 0.28 15.97
N HIS A 225 3.81 0.90 15.18
CA HIS A 225 2.57 1.48 15.66
C HIS A 225 1.68 0.39 16.24
N GLU A 226 1.15 0.64 17.43
CA GLU A 226 0.27 -0.26 18.17
C GLU A 226 -0.81 0.59 18.81
N VAL A 227 -2.06 0.14 18.70
CA VAL A 227 -3.13 0.65 19.57
C VAL A 227 -2.75 0.30 21.00
N ALA A 228 -2.54 1.31 21.84
CA ALA A 228 -2.09 1.12 23.22
C ALA A 228 -2.80 2.10 24.17
N PRO A 229 -3.34 1.62 25.30
CA PRO A 229 -3.54 0.20 25.65
C PRO A 229 -4.63 -0.45 24.76
N TYR A 230 -4.37 -1.67 24.28
CA TYR A 230 -5.38 -2.45 23.54
C TYR A 230 -6.09 -3.44 24.47
N TYR A 231 -5.36 -4.21 25.27
CA TYR A 231 -5.95 -5.12 26.25
C TYR A 231 -6.35 -4.37 27.53
N LEU A 232 -7.54 -4.64 28.04
CA LEU A 232 -8.12 -3.92 29.19
C LEU A 232 -7.37 -4.16 30.50
N ASP A 233 -6.67 -5.28 30.62
CA ASP A 233 -5.90 -5.68 31.79
C ASP A 233 -4.39 -5.45 31.65
N ASP A 234 -3.94 -4.87 30.53
CA ASP A 234 -2.55 -4.43 30.42
C ASP A 234 -2.32 -3.26 31.39
N PRO A 235 -1.22 -3.26 32.17
CA PRO A 235 -0.96 -2.19 33.12
C PRO A 235 -0.86 -0.86 32.36
N GLY A 236 -1.81 0.04 32.62
CA GLY A 236 -1.96 1.34 31.92
C GLY A 236 -0.75 2.28 32.02
N TRP A 237 0.29 1.89 32.75
CA TRP A 237 1.55 2.62 32.90
C TRP A 237 2.69 2.09 32.00
N SER A 238 2.51 0.97 31.29
CA SER A 238 3.58 0.29 30.55
C SER A 238 4.04 1.01 29.26
N ARG A 239 3.23 1.94 28.73
CA ARG A 239 3.63 2.91 27.70
C ARG A 239 2.89 4.22 27.99
N PRO A 240 3.56 5.37 28.14
CA PRO A 240 2.85 6.64 28.20
C PRO A 240 2.01 6.75 26.92
N TRP A 241 0.74 7.13 27.06
CA TRP A 241 -0.11 7.46 25.91
C TRP A 241 0.71 8.40 25.02
N SER A 242 0.86 8.06 23.74
CA SER A 242 1.56 8.99 22.84
C SER A 242 0.78 10.29 22.84
N ILE A 243 1.50 11.42 22.79
CA ILE A 243 0.84 12.73 22.77
C ILE A 243 -0.11 12.83 21.58
N GLY A 244 0.27 12.23 20.44
CA GLY A 244 -0.61 12.02 19.29
C GLY A 244 -1.92 11.32 19.66
N ALA A 245 -1.88 10.17 20.33
CA ALA A 245 -3.08 9.44 20.73
C ALA A 245 -3.98 10.22 21.71
N ALA A 246 -3.38 10.97 22.63
CA ALA A 246 -4.12 11.72 23.65
C ALA A 246 -4.74 13.03 23.10
N PHE A 247 -4.04 13.74 22.22
CA PHE A 247 -4.42 15.11 21.81
C PHE A 247 -4.73 15.27 20.32
N GLY A 248 -4.36 14.32 19.45
CA GLY A 248 -4.54 14.43 18.00
C GLY A 248 -6.01 14.56 17.54
N ARG A 249 -6.97 14.12 18.37
CA ARG A 249 -8.40 14.32 18.09
C ARG A 249 -8.90 15.75 18.37
N VAL A 250 -8.22 16.49 19.24
CA VAL A 250 -8.66 17.82 19.71
C VAL A 250 -7.75 18.96 19.28
N SER A 251 -6.51 18.65 18.86
CA SER A 251 -5.51 19.61 18.38
C SER A 251 -5.09 19.28 16.95
N PRO A 252 -5.57 20.05 15.95
CA PRO A 252 -5.09 19.97 14.58
C PRO A 252 -3.57 20.06 14.43
N MET A 253 -2.89 20.86 15.26
CA MET A 253 -1.43 20.96 15.24
C MET A 253 -0.78 19.66 15.70
N VAL A 254 -1.24 19.06 16.80
CA VAL A 254 -0.72 17.76 17.25
C VAL A 254 -0.98 16.69 16.19
N ARG A 255 -2.16 16.70 15.55
CA ARG A 255 -2.49 15.79 14.45
C ARG A 255 -1.54 15.96 13.26
N LEU A 256 -1.28 17.19 12.84
CA LEU A 256 -0.35 17.48 11.74
C LEU A 256 1.07 16.99 12.04
N ILE A 257 1.54 17.21 13.26
CA ILE A 257 2.86 16.70 13.70
C ILE A 257 2.86 15.18 13.72
N GLU A 258 1.79 14.53 14.21
CA GLU A 258 1.69 13.07 14.28
C GLU A 258 1.65 12.44 12.88
N GLU A 259 0.84 12.96 11.95
CA GLU A 259 0.80 12.47 10.57
C GLU A 259 2.17 12.61 9.89
N THR A 260 2.86 13.73 10.13
CA THR A 260 4.23 13.94 9.61
C THR A 260 5.21 12.95 10.24
N LEU A 261 5.09 12.70 11.54
CA LEU A 261 5.94 11.78 12.29
C LEU A 261 5.76 10.34 11.82
N GLU A 262 4.52 9.89 11.64
CA GLU A 262 4.19 8.55 11.13
C GLU A 262 4.73 8.36 9.71
N LEU A 263 4.58 9.35 8.82
CA LEU A 263 5.18 9.29 7.48
C LEU A 263 6.70 9.09 7.52
N ARG A 264 7.40 9.70 8.48
CA ARG A 264 8.85 9.49 8.66
C ARG A 264 9.17 8.12 9.25
N ARG A 265 8.34 7.61 10.15
CA ARG A 265 8.50 6.28 10.77
C ARG A 265 8.22 5.15 9.79
N VAL A 266 7.25 5.29 8.89
CA VAL A 266 6.99 4.34 7.79
C VAL A 266 8.20 4.27 6.86
N ALA A 267 8.85 5.40 6.60
CA ALA A 267 10.07 5.46 5.77
C ALA A 267 11.33 4.92 6.48
N ALA A 268 11.29 4.75 7.80
CA ALA A 268 12.37 4.14 8.57
C ALA A 268 12.27 2.60 8.53
N PRO A 269 13.38 1.86 8.68
CA PRO A 269 13.34 0.40 8.77
C PRO A 269 12.58 -0.03 10.03
N PRO A 270 11.90 -1.19 10.01
CA PRO A 270 11.21 -1.70 11.17
C PRO A 270 12.20 -2.02 12.30
N PRO A 271 11.73 -1.98 13.56
CA PRO A 271 12.55 -2.38 14.69
C PRO A 271 13.08 -3.81 14.52
N ARG A 272 14.31 -4.08 14.97
CA ARG A 272 14.93 -5.41 14.87
C ARG A 272 14.35 -6.44 15.85
N LEU A 273 13.64 -6.00 16.89
CA LEU A 273 12.99 -6.89 17.85
C LEU A 273 11.73 -7.49 17.22
N GLY A 274 11.62 -8.82 17.25
CA GLY A 274 10.45 -9.54 16.76
C GLY A 274 9.18 -9.24 17.56
N ARG A 275 8.04 -9.68 17.02
CA ARG A 275 6.72 -9.49 17.66
C ARG A 275 6.36 -10.63 18.61
N ARG A 276 5.22 -10.49 19.27
CA ARG A 276 4.62 -11.53 20.13
C ARG A 276 3.58 -12.30 19.34
N LEU A 277 3.37 -13.58 19.68
CA LEU A 277 2.32 -14.41 19.07
C LEU A 277 0.93 -13.76 19.21
N ILE A 278 0.59 -13.33 20.43
CA ILE A 278 -0.61 -12.54 20.72
C ILE A 278 -0.17 -11.09 20.87
N ASP A 279 -0.53 -10.26 19.90
CA ASP A 279 0.00 -8.92 19.76
C ASP A 279 -1.07 -7.82 19.95
N ALA A 280 -0.75 -6.58 19.57
CA ALA A 280 -1.69 -5.47 19.48
C ALA A 280 -1.86 -5.02 18.02
N PRO A 281 -3.07 -4.59 17.63
CA PRO A 281 -3.34 -4.17 16.26
C PRO A 281 -2.64 -2.85 15.95
N SER A 282 -2.35 -2.60 14.67
CA SER A 282 -1.74 -1.35 14.23
C SER A 282 -2.75 -0.22 14.05
N HIS A 283 -4.04 -0.49 14.21
CA HIS A 283 -5.12 0.47 14.00
C HIS A 283 -6.37 0.01 14.76
N THR A 284 -7.23 0.96 15.09
CA THR A 284 -8.52 0.72 15.74
C THR A 284 -9.59 0.33 14.72
N VAL A 285 -10.70 -0.25 15.21
CA VAL A 285 -11.87 -0.55 14.37
C VAL A 285 -12.43 0.72 13.71
N ALA A 286 -12.42 1.85 14.43
CA ALA A 286 -12.86 3.14 13.91
C ALA A 286 -11.94 3.64 12.79
N GLU A 287 -10.62 3.61 12.99
CA GLU A 287 -9.66 3.99 11.95
C GLU A 287 -9.81 3.11 10.71
N ARG A 288 -9.97 1.78 10.87
CA ARG A 288 -10.23 0.88 9.73
C ARG A 288 -11.47 1.30 8.93
N ALA A 289 -12.56 1.65 9.61
CA ALA A 289 -13.79 2.10 8.95
C ALA A 289 -13.58 3.45 8.23
N GLU A 290 -12.91 4.41 8.87
CA GLU A 290 -12.58 5.71 8.27
C GLU A 290 -11.71 5.57 7.01
N LEU A 291 -10.74 4.64 7.02
CA LEU A 291 -9.89 4.34 5.86
C LEU A 291 -10.69 3.75 4.70
N LEU A 292 -11.59 2.81 4.99
CA LEU A 292 -12.44 2.19 3.96
C LEU A 292 -13.40 3.22 3.35
N ASP A 293 -13.99 4.09 4.17
CA ASP A 293 -14.87 5.16 3.71
C ASP A 293 -14.12 6.20 2.87
N ASP A 294 -12.91 6.58 3.26
CA ASP A 294 -12.05 7.47 2.45
C ASP A 294 -11.68 6.84 1.11
N PHE A 295 -11.31 5.56 1.13
CA PHE A 295 -11.00 4.80 -0.07
C PHE A 295 -12.19 4.79 -1.05
N ARG A 296 -13.40 4.47 -0.56
CA ARG A 296 -14.62 4.50 -1.38
C ARG A 296 -14.89 5.88 -1.97
N ARG A 297 -14.92 6.94 -1.15
CA ARG A 297 -15.20 8.30 -1.63
C ARG A 297 -14.21 8.75 -2.70
N ARG A 298 -12.93 8.39 -2.55
CA ARG A 298 -11.90 8.73 -3.55
C ARG A 298 -12.07 7.93 -4.83
N MET A 299 -12.37 6.63 -4.72
CA MET A 299 -12.66 5.80 -5.89
C MET A 299 -13.83 6.38 -6.68
N GLU A 300 -14.94 6.72 -6.01
CA GLU A 300 -16.11 7.35 -6.63
C GLU A 300 -15.75 8.67 -7.32
N SER A 301 -14.95 9.53 -6.68
CA SER A 301 -14.48 10.78 -7.26
C SER A 301 -13.61 10.58 -8.52
N ILE A 302 -12.74 9.58 -8.53
CA ILE A 302 -11.91 9.24 -9.71
C ILE A 302 -12.81 8.70 -10.84
N LEU A 303 -13.79 7.86 -10.51
CA LEU A 303 -14.74 7.33 -11.49
C LEU A 303 -15.65 8.40 -12.09
N ASP A 304 -16.09 9.36 -11.26
CA ASP A 304 -16.85 10.52 -11.73
C ASP A 304 -16.00 11.40 -12.66
N PHE A 305 -14.69 11.54 -12.37
CA PHE A 305 -13.77 12.18 -13.31
C PHE A 305 -13.67 11.43 -14.64
N CYS A 306 -13.51 10.10 -14.63
CA CYS A 306 -13.49 9.30 -15.85
C CYS A 306 -14.75 9.52 -16.70
N ARG A 307 -15.93 9.52 -16.07
CA ARG A 307 -17.19 9.83 -16.75
C ARG A 307 -17.17 11.23 -17.36
N ASP A 308 -16.77 12.24 -16.58
CA ASP A 308 -16.79 13.64 -17.00
C ASP A 308 -15.87 13.92 -18.19
N VAL A 309 -14.73 13.23 -18.28
CA VAL A 309 -13.80 13.38 -19.41
C VAL A 309 -14.05 12.37 -20.54
N GLY A 310 -14.88 11.35 -20.32
CA GLY A 310 -15.13 10.26 -21.27
C GLY A 310 -13.94 9.30 -21.42
N ALA A 311 -13.29 8.97 -20.29
CA ALA A 311 -12.25 7.94 -20.20
C ALA A 311 -12.89 6.61 -19.76
N ILE A 312 -12.39 5.48 -20.24
CA ILE A 312 -12.83 4.15 -19.80
C ILE A 312 -12.06 3.78 -18.51
N PRO A 313 -12.72 3.61 -17.36
CA PRO A 313 -12.06 3.10 -16.16
C PRO A 313 -11.98 1.57 -16.19
N VAL A 314 -10.80 1.03 -15.84
CA VAL A 314 -10.61 -0.39 -15.57
C VAL A 314 -10.18 -0.55 -14.12
N LEU A 315 -10.91 -1.39 -13.39
CA LEU A 315 -10.75 -1.61 -11.97
C LEU A 315 -10.02 -2.93 -11.71
N ILE A 316 -8.86 -2.86 -11.04
CA ILE A 316 -8.08 -4.04 -10.63
C ILE A 316 -7.99 -4.06 -9.10
N PRO A 317 -8.94 -4.70 -8.38
CA PRO A 317 -8.76 -4.94 -6.95
C PRO A 317 -7.53 -5.83 -6.72
N PRO A 318 -6.55 -5.43 -5.90
CA PRO A 318 -5.33 -6.20 -5.73
C PRO A 318 -5.51 -7.56 -5.06
N ALA A 319 -4.92 -8.59 -5.66
CA ALA A 319 -4.66 -9.88 -5.04
C ALA A 319 -3.37 -9.84 -4.20
N GLY A 320 -3.27 -10.69 -3.18
CA GLY A 320 -2.04 -10.89 -2.42
C GLY A 320 -1.64 -12.36 -2.36
N ASN A 321 -0.39 -12.62 -1.95
CA ASN A 321 0.14 -13.97 -1.81
C ASN A 321 -0.45 -14.63 -0.55
N ASP A 322 -1.69 -15.10 -0.62
CA ASP A 322 -2.43 -15.56 0.56
C ASP A 322 -1.85 -16.85 1.15
N ALA A 323 -1.35 -17.77 0.32
CA ALA A 323 -0.77 -19.06 0.75
C ALA A 323 0.74 -18.97 1.04
N GLY A 324 1.46 -18.11 0.32
CA GLY A 324 2.89 -17.92 0.49
C GLY A 324 3.27 -16.78 1.44
N PHE A 325 2.32 -16.09 2.07
CA PHE A 325 2.66 -15.00 2.97
C PHE A 325 1.80 -14.98 4.22
N GLU A 326 2.48 -15.15 5.35
CA GLU A 326 1.87 -15.30 6.65
C GLU A 326 1.45 -13.95 7.23
N PRO A 327 0.41 -13.91 8.10
CA PRO A 327 -0.02 -12.67 8.73
C PRO A 327 1.10 -12.04 9.57
N ASP A 328 1.16 -10.71 9.55
CA ASP A 328 2.12 -9.92 10.30
C ASP A 328 1.76 -9.91 11.79
N ARG A 329 0.49 -9.66 12.14
CA ARG A 329 0.04 -9.61 13.53
C ARG A 329 -1.25 -10.36 13.76
N SER A 330 -1.26 -11.18 14.80
CA SER A 330 -2.46 -11.86 15.30
C SER A 330 -2.84 -11.33 16.67
N VAL A 331 -4.14 -11.06 16.87
CA VAL A 331 -4.65 -10.44 18.10
C VAL A 331 -5.83 -11.22 18.63
N LEU A 332 -6.06 -11.12 19.94
CA LEU A 332 -7.29 -11.58 20.59
C LEU A 332 -8.20 -10.38 20.87
N PRO A 333 -9.49 -10.58 21.17
CA PRO A 333 -10.36 -9.50 21.63
C PRO A 333 -9.79 -8.78 22.86
N PRO A 334 -10.01 -7.46 23.00
CA PRO A 334 -9.36 -6.63 24.02
C PRO A 334 -9.76 -6.98 25.46
N ASP A 335 -10.91 -7.63 25.63
CA ASP A 335 -11.47 -8.08 26.90
C ASP A 335 -10.95 -9.44 27.36
N VAL A 336 -10.16 -10.16 26.54
CA VAL A 336 -9.56 -11.45 26.92
C VAL A 336 -8.46 -11.24 27.97
N PRO A 337 -8.62 -11.73 29.21
CA PRO A 337 -7.64 -11.53 30.27
C PRO A 337 -6.32 -12.22 29.96
N ARG A 338 -5.21 -11.67 30.47
CA ARG A 338 -3.84 -12.16 30.29
C ARG A 338 -3.71 -13.65 30.59
N ALA A 339 -4.29 -14.14 31.68
CA ALA A 339 -4.25 -15.57 32.02
C ALA A 339 -4.87 -16.45 30.90
N ARG A 340 -5.95 -15.99 30.26
CA ARG A 340 -6.58 -16.67 29.13
C ARG A 340 -5.76 -16.55 27.84
N ARG A 341 -5.13 -15.39 27.60
CA ARG A 341 -4.17 -15.19 26.50
C ARG A 341 -2.99 -16.17 26.62
N GLU A 342 -2.43 -16.33 27.81
CA GLU A 342 -1.33 -17.27 28.08
C GLU A 342 -1.75 -18.73 27.90
N VAL A 343 -2.98 -19.11 28.30
CA VAL A 343 -3.54 -20.45 28.02
C VAL A 343 -3.68 -20.66 26.52
N PHE A 344 -4.24 -19.68 25.79
CA PHE A 344 -4.40 -19.76 24.33
C PHE A 344 -3.04 -19.93 23.63
N ALA A 345 -2.03 -19.15 24.00
CA ALA A 345 -0.68 -19.25 23.45
C ALA A 345 -0.07 -20.65 23.67
N ARG A 346 -0.25 -21.24 24.87
CA ARG A 346 0.22 -22.62 25.13
C ARG A 346 -0.51 -23.66 24.28
N SER A 347 -1.83 -23.53 24.11
CA SER A 347 -2.61 -24.43 23.25
C SER A 347 -2.23 -24.29 21.77
N PHE A 348 -1.97 -23.07 21.30
CA PHE A 348 -1.49 -22.81 19.95
C PHE A 348 -0.11 -23.45 19.71
N GLU A 349 0.85 -23.28 20.62
CA GLU A 349 2.17 -23.91 20.49
C GLU A 349 2.10 -25.44 20.59
N ALA A 350 1.15 -26.00 21.34
CA ALA A 350 0.91 -27.43 21.36
C ALA A 350 0.39 -27.93 20.00
N ALA A 351 -0.56 -27.23 19.38
CA ALA A 351 -1.05 -27.54 18.04
C ALA A 351 0.08 -27.44 16.99
N ARG A 352 0.92 -26.40 17.09
CA ARG A 352 2.06 -26.18 16.18
C ARG A 352 3.08 -27.33 16.22
N LYS A 353 3.33 -27.91 17.39
CA LYS A 353 4.22 -29.07 17.53
C LYS A 353 3.68 -30.34 16.85
N LEU A 354 2.36 -30.45 16.69
CA LEU A 354 1.72 -31.58 16.02
C LEU A 354 1.82 -31.49 14.49
N GLU A 355 2.05 -30.30 13.90
CA GLU A 355 2.06 -30.11 12.44
C GLU A 355 2.95 -31.10 11.70
N ALA A 356 4.13 -31.42 12.26
CA ALA A 356 5.09 -32.32 11.64
C ALA A 356 4.88 -33.82 11.96
N THR A 357 4.20 -34.14 13.06
CA THR A 357 4.13 -35.50 13.61
C THR A 357 2.74 -36.12 13.56
N ASP A 358 1.71 -35.29 13.70
CA ASP A 358 0.29 -35.65 13.62
C ASP A 358 -0.51 -34.49 12.98
N PRO A 359 -0.46 -34.35 11.63
CA PRO A 359 -1.19 -33.29 10.93
C PRO A 359 -2.70 -33.31 11.17
N ALA A 360 -3.30 -34.48 11.36
CA ALA A 360 -4.73 -34.61 11.64
C ALA A 360 -5.10 -34.13 13.05
N GLY A 361 -4.25 -34.45 14.04
CA GLY A 361 -4.35 -33.91 15.39
C GLY A 361 -4.14 -32.39 15.41
N ALA A 362 -3.18 -31.87 14.65
CA ALA A 362 -2.96 -30.44 14.47
C ALA A 362 -4.19 -29.75 13.85
N GLU A 363 -4.79 -30.33 12.80
CA GLU A 363 -6.01 -29.81 12.16
C GLU A 363 -7.14 -29.70 13.20
N THR A 364 -7.35 -30.76 13.99
CA THR A 364 -8.37 -30.80 15.04
C THR A 364 -8.12 -29.74 16.12
N ALA A 365 -6.87 -29.58 16.55
CA ALA A 365 -6.49 -28.60 17.56
C ALA A 365 -6.69 -27.15 17.07
N TYR A 366 -6.34 -26.86 15.81
CA TYR A 366 -6.56 -25.54 15.23
C TYR A 366 -8.03 -25.20 15.05
N ARG A 367 -8.87 -26.17 14.64
CA ARG A 367 -10.33 -25.98 14.59
C ARG A 367 -10.90 -25.63 15.96
N ALA A 368 -10.49 -26.34 17.02
CA ALA A 368 -10.91 -26.04 18.38
C ALA A 368 -10.43 -24.67 18.89
N LEU A 369 -9.28 -24.18 18.42
CA LEU A 369 -8.81 -22.82 18.69
C LEU A 369 -9.70 -21.77 17.99
N LEU A 370 -10.07 -22.00 16.73
CA LEU A 370 -10.95 -21.11 15.97
C LEU A 370 -12.38 -21.07 16.51
N GLU A 371 -12.90 -22.17 17.04
CA GLU A 371 -14.20 -22.17 17.73
C GLU A 371 -14.24 -21.20 18.91
N ARG A 372 -13.10 -21.02 19.60
CA ARG A 372 -12.98 -20.13 20.76
C ARG A 372 -12.58 -18.71 20.38
N GLN A 373 -11.72 -18.57 19.39
CA GLN A 373 -11.11 -17.31 18.96
C GLN A 373 -11.08 -17.24 17.43
N PRO A 374 -12.24 -17.02 16.79
CA PRO A 374 -12.35 -17.08 15.32
C PRO A 374 -11.55 -15.97 14.63
N GLY A 375 -11.19 -14.91 15.34
CA GLY A 375 -10.43 -13.78 14.81
C GLY A 375 -8.90 -13.93 14.82
N PHE A 376 -8.34 -15.07 15.25
CA PHE A 376 -6.89 -15.21 15.37
C PHE A 376 -6.24 -15.63 14.04
N ALA A 377 -5.71 -14.65 13.30
CA ALA A 377 -5.20 -14.80 11.93
C ALA A 377 -4.20 -15.96 11.73
N GLU A 378 -3.20 -16.10 12.61
CA GLU A 378 -2.17 -17.15 12.49
C GLU A 378 -2.79 -18.55 12.57
N THR A 379 -3.86 -18.76 13.34
CA THR A 379 -4.52 -20.08 13.40
C THR A 379 -5.17 -20.44 12.06
N HIS A 380 -5.80 -19.47 11.38
CA HIS A 380 -6.33 -19.68 10.03
C HIS A 380 -5.21 -20.02 9.04
N PHE A 381 -4.09 -19.31 9.09
CA PHE A 381 -2.95 -19.57 8.20
C PHE A 381 -2.36 -20.98 8.40
N ARG A 382 -2.16 -21.39 9.65
CA ARG A 382 -1.64 -22.74 9.97
C ARG A 382 -2.63 -23.84 9.57
N LEU A 383 -3.92 -23.65 9.84
CA LEU A 383 -4.97 -24.57 9.40
C LEU A 383 -4.98 -24.69 7.86
N ALA A 384 -4.88 -23.57 7.15
CA ALA A 384 -4.87 -23.56 5.69
C ALA A 384 -3.74 -24.42 5.10
N ARG A 385 -2.54 -24.39 5.69
CA ARG A 385 -1.41 -25.23 5.26
C ARG A 385 -1.65 -26.71 5.45
N LEU A 386 -2.28 -27.10 6.56
CA LEU A 386 -2.65 -28.50 6.79
C LEU A 386 -3.73 -28.97 5.79
N LEU A 387 -4.71 -28.10 5.51
CA LEU A 387 -5.74 -28.37 4.52
C LEU A 387 -5.15 -28.50 3.11
N GLU A 388 -4.21 -27.63 2.74
CA GLU A 388 -3.49 -27.71 1.47
C GLU A 388 -2.69 -29.01 1.36
N GLY A 389 -1.92 -29.36 2.39
CA GLY A 389 -1.17 -30.62 2.45
C GLY A 389 -2.06 -31.87 2.39
N GLY A 390 -3.30 -31.75 2.88
CA GLY A 390 -4.34 -32.78 2.78
C GLY A 390 -5.16 -32.76 1.48
N GLY A 391 -4.83 -31.91 0.51
CA GLY A 391 -5.53 -31.79 -0.78
C GLY A 391 -6.89 -31.09 -0.73
N LYS A 392 -7.26 -30.47 0.40
CA LYS A 392 -8.52 -29.73 0.60
C LYS A 392 -8.37 -28.27 0.15
N TYR A 393 -8.06 -28.04 -1.12
CA TYR A 393 -7.60 -26.73 -1.60
C TYR A 393 -8.62 -25.60 -1.45
N GLU A 394 -9.92 -25.84 -1.64
CA GLU A 394 -10.94 -24.79 -1.47
C GLU A 394 -11.09 -24.36 -0.01
N ASP A 395 -10.98 -25.29 0.95
CA ASP A 395 -11.02 -24.95 2.37
C ASP A 395 -9.73 -24.27 2.83
N ALA A 396 -8.58 -24.67 2.25
CA ALA A 396 -7.31 -23.99 2.44
C ALA A 396 -7.39 -22.54 1.95
N TYR A 397 -7.91 -22.33 0.73
CA TYR A 397 -8.11 -21.00 0.14
C TYR A 397 -8.93 -20.08 1.06
N LYS A 398 -10.10 -20.54 1.52
CA LYS A 398 -10.95 -19.76 2.43
C LYS A 398 -10.23 -19.40 3.72
N SER A 399 -9.44 -20.34 4.26
CA SER A 399 -8.67 -20.13 5.49
C SER A 399 -7.51 -19.15 5.27
N TYR A 400 -6.82 -19.20 4.12
CA TYR A 400 -5.79 -18.23 3.75
C TYR A 400 -6.37 -16.81 3.59
N VAL A 401 -7.54 -16.66 2.95
CA VAL A 401 -8.24 -15.38 2.85
C VAL A 401 -8.62 -14.85 4.24
N ALA A 402 -9.14 -15.70 5.12
CA ALA A 402 -9.44 -15.30 6.49
C ALA A 402 -8.19 -14.84 7.25
N ALA A 403 -7.05 -15.53 7.08
CA ALA A 403 -5.78 -15.14 7.69
C ALA A 403 -5.32 -13.74 7.23
N ARG A 404 -5.44 -13.43 5.93
CA ARG A 404 -5.17 -12.09 5.41
C ARG A 404 -6.11 -11.05 6.02
N ASP A 405 -7.42 -11.31 5.99
CA ASP A 405 -8.43 -10.32 6.39
C ASP A 405 -8.43 -10.03 7.89
N LEU A 406 -7.94 -10.99 8.70
CA LEU A 406 -7.79 -10.87 10.15
C LEU A 406 -6.40 -10.37 10.57
N ASP A 407 -5.48 -10.12 9.63
CA ASP A 407 -4.16 -9.57 9.93
C ASP A 407 -4.31 -8.18 10.55
N ALA A 408 -3.79 -8.02 11.76
CA ALA A 408 -3.91 -6.80 12.54
C ALA A 408 -2.88 -5.72 12.13
N HIS A 409 -2.01 -6.01 11.16
CA HIS A 409 -1.16 -5.03 10.48
C HIS A 409 -1.00 -5.41 9.00
N PRO A 410 -2.05 -5.27 8.19
CA PRO A 410 -2.06 -5.84 6.86
C PRO A 410 -1.13 -5.10 5.90
N LEU A 411 -0.30 -5.87 5.20
CA LEU A 411 0.46 -5.43 4.02
C LEU A 411 -0.26 -5.76 2.70
N ARG A 412 -1.29 -6.61 2.78
CA ARG A 412 -2.12 -7.04 1.63
C ARG A 412 -3.44 -6.29 1.61
N CYS A 413 -3.99 -6.08 0.41
CA CYS A 413 -5.33 -5.51 0.25
C CYS A 413 -6.37 -6.44 0.86
N LEU A 414 -7.19 -5.93 1.79
CA LEU A 414 -8.21 -6.74 2.46
C LEU A 414 -9.45 -6.93 1.57
N THR A 415 -10.20 -8.01 1.79
CA THR A 415 -11.44 -8.28 1.05
C THR A 415 -12.41 -7.10 1.09
N SER A 416 -12.52 -6.40 2.22
CA SER A 416 -13.42 -5.23 2.33
C SER A 416 -13.08 -4.10 1.35
N PHE A 417 -11.80 -3.92 1.01
CA PHE A 417 -11.37 -2.95 0.00
C PHE A 417 -11.61 -3.49 -1.41
N GLN A 418 -11.40 -4.80 -1.63
CA GLN A 418 -11.74 -5.45 -2.90
C GLN A 418 -13.25 -5.37 -3.20
N GLU A 419 -14.12 -5.53 -2.21
CA GLU A 419 -15.58 -5.40 -2.36
C GLU A 419 -16.00 -4.01 -2.86
N VAL A 420 -15.31 -2.93 -2.45
CA VAL A 420 -15.58 -1.58 -2.98
C VAL A 420 -15.44 -1.56 -4.50
N TYR A 421 -14.41 -2.22 -5.06
CA TYR A 421 -14.25 -2.33 -6.51
C TYR A 421 -15.39 -3.13 -7.15
N ARG A 422 -15.74 -4.29 -6.55
CA ARG A 422 -16.80 -5.18 -7.06
C ARG A 422 -18.15 -4.46 -7.12
N GLU A 423 -18.53 -3.80 -6.03
CA GLU A 423 -19.76 -3.03 -5.92
C GLU A 423 -19.82 -1.86 -6.92
N LEU A 424 -18.73 -1.08 -7.02
CA LEU A 424 -18.67 0.06 -7.94
C LEU A 424 -18.68 -0.38 -9.41
N ALA A 425 -17.99 -1.49 -9.73
CA ALA A 425 -18.02 -2.06 -11.07
C ALA A 425 -19.42 -2.56 -11.45
N ALA A 426 -20.07 -3.32 -10.56
CA ALA A 426 -21.41 -3.85 -10.77
C ALA A 426 -22.45 -2.72 -10.92
N SER A 427 -22.45 -1.75 -10.00
CA SER A 427 -23.42 -0.65 -9.98
C SER A 427 -23.29 0.33 -11.14
N ARG A 428 -22.08 0.49 -11.71
CA ARG A 428 -21.80 1.43 -12.80
C ARG A 428 -21.50 0.75 -14.15
N GLY A 429 -21.55 -0.58 -14.21
CA GLY A 429 -21.26 -1.35 -15.42
C GLY A 429 -19.83 -1.18 -15.93
N LEU A 430 -18.85 -1.13 -15.03
CA LEU A 430 -17.43 -0.91 -15.37
C LEU A 430 -16.73 -2.23 -15.71
N ILE A 431 -15.53 -2.14 -16.26
CA ILE A 431 -14.65 -3.30 -16.45
C ILE A 431 -13.96 -3.60 -15.12
N LEU A 432 -14.17 -4.80 -14.59
CA LEU A 432 -13.54 -5.31 -13.37
C LEU A 432 -12.63 -6.48 -13.71
N ILE A 433 -11.35 -6.35 -13.40
CA ILE A 433 -10.38 -7.43 -13.47
C ILE A 433 -10.08 -7.86 -12.04
N ASP A 434 -10.90 -8.77 -11.52
CA ASP A 434 -10.73 -9.26 -10.16
C ASP A 434 -9.43 -10.08 -10.04
N ALA A 435 -8.34 -9.44 -9.62
CA ALA A 435 -7.03 -10.06 -9.60
C ALA A 435 -7.01 -11.33 -8.75
N GLN A 436 -7.84 -11.39 -7.70
CA GLN A 436 -7.95 -12.56 -6.85
C GLN A 436 -8.43 -13.75 -7.70
N GLU A 437 -9.54 -13.60 -8.40
CA GLU A 437 -10.14 -14.66 -9.22
C GLU A 437 -9.31 -14.98 -10.47
N VAL A 438 -8.70 -13.97 -11.10
CA VAL A 438 -7.76 -14.16 -12.22
C VAL A 438 -6.60 -15.06 -11.80
N PHE A 439 -6.04 -14.83 -10.62
CA PHE A 439 -4.90 -15.61 -10.11
C PHE A 439 -5.32 -17.02 -9.70
N ARG A 440 -6.48 -17.17 -9.03
CA ARG A 440 -7.06 -18.49 -8.73
C ARG A 440 -7.25 -19.33 -9.98
N ALA A 441 -7.82 -18.75 -11.03
CA ALA A 441 -8.05 -19.44 -12.29
C ALA A 441 -6.75 -19.84 -12.99
N ARG A 442 -5.66 -19.10 -12.77
CA ARG A 442 -4.36 -19.41 -13.38
C ARG A 442 -3.69 -20.62 -12.71
N HIS A 443 -3.75 -20.71 -11.39
CA HIS A 443 -3.10 -21.76 -10.62
C HIS A 443 -3.92 -23.07 -10.60
N PRO A 444 -3.36 -24.25 -10.94
CA PRO A 444 -4.10 -25.52 -11.03
C PRO A 444 -4.86 -25.94 -9.76
N ARG A 445 -4.37 -25.52 -8.58
CA ARG A 445 -4.98 -25.83 -7.27
C ARG A 445 -5.86 -24.68 -6.74
N GLY A 446 -6.04 -23.58 -7.49
CA GLY A 446 -6.86 -22.45 -7.06
C GLY A 446 -6.29 -21.61 -5.89
N LEU A 447 -5.01 -21.81 -5.55
CA LEU A 447 -4.31 -21.09 -4.48
C LEU A 447 -3.49 -19.92 -5.03
N LEU A 448 -3.30 -18.90 -4.20
CA LEU A 448 -2.43 -17.75 -4.48
C LEU A 448 -1.14 -17.91 -3.69
N ASP A 449 -0.11 -18.46 -4.34
CA ASP A 449 1.17 -18.79 -3.72
C ASP A 449 2.37 -18.16 -4.45
N ASP A 450 3.58 -18.56 -4.07
CA ASP A 450 4.84 -18.05 -4.61
C ASP A 450 5.02 -18.29 -6.12
N PHE A 451 4.16 -19.05 -6.81
CA PHE A 451 4.19 -19.15 -8.27
C PHE A 451 3.64 -17.89 -8.96
N LEU A 452 2.66 -17.23 -8.32
CA LEU A 452 2.00 -16.03 -8.86
C LEU A 452 2.53 -14.73 -8.28
N PHE A 453 3.44 -14.82 -7.30
CA PHE A 453 4.02 -13.67 -6.61
C PHE A 453 5.53 -13.83 -6.41
N ASN A 454 6.26 -12.71 -6.38
CA ASN A 454 7.68 -12.70 -6.01
C ASN A 454 7.93 -12.39 -4.53
N ASP A 455 6.89 -11.96 -3.82
CA ASP A 455 6.91 -11.73 -2.38
C ASP A 455 5.48 -11.79 -1.80
N GLY A 456 5.18 -11.01 -0.76
CA GLY A 456 3.85 -11.02 -0.13
C GLY A 456 2.71 -10.50 -1.01
N PHE A 457 2.98 -9.76 -2.08
CA PHE A 457 1.92 -9.16 -2.91
C PHE A 457 2.35 -8.67 -4.30
N HIS A 458 3.65 -8.62 -4.63
CA HIS A 458 4.08 -8.26 -5.98
C HIS A 458 3.90 -9.44 -6.95
N PRO A 459 3.11 -9.29 -8.03
CA PRO A 459 2.90 -10.34 -9.00
C PRO A 459 4.21 -10.84 -9.63
N SER A 460 4.26 -12.13 -9.96
CA SER A 460 5.28 -12.68 -10.85
C SER A 460 5.08 -12.18 -12.28
N LEU A 461 6.00 -12.51 -13.19
CA LEU A 461 5.83 -12.23 -14.62
C LEU A 461 4.47 -12.75 -15.13
N GLU A 462 4.12 -13.98 -14.75
CA GLU A 462 2.83 -14.56 -15.13
C GLU A 462 1.65 -13.84 -14.49
N GLY A 463 1.77 -13.41 -13.23
CA GLY A 463 0.74 -12.59 -12.60
C GLY A 463 0.48 -11.29 -13.37
N HIS A 464 1.53 -10.58 -13.79
CA HIS A 464 1.39 -9.38 -14.61
C HIS A 464 0.72 -9.64 -15.96
N VAL A 465 1.11 -10.74 -16.62
CA VAL A 465 0.53 -11.16 -17.89
C VAL A 465 -0.95 -11.50 -17.74
N ALA A 466 -1.32 -12.29 -16.73
CA ALA A 466 -2.70 -12.68 -16.50
C ALA A 466 -3.62 -11.47 -16.24
N LEU A 467 -3.14 -10.45 -15.52
CA LEU A 467 -3.89 -9.20 -15.35
C LEU A 467 -4.05 -8.44 -16.66
N ALA A 468 -3.00 -8.34 -17.48
CA ALA A 468 -3.06 -7.66 -18.77
C ALA A 468 -4.01 -8.35 -19.74
N GLU A 469 -3.97 -9.69 -19.82
CA GLU A 469 -4.93 -10.49 -20.59
C GLU A 469 -6.37 -10.22 -20.14
N GLY A 470 -6.62 -10.16 -18.83
CA GLY A 470 -7.93 -9.81 -18.28
C GLY A 470 -8.40 -8.42 -18.73
N VAL A 471 -7.54 -7.41 -18.64
CA VAL A 471 -7.87 -6.04 -19.11
C VAL A 471 -8.22 -6.04 -20.60
N LEU A 472 -7.41 -6.68 -21.44
CA LEU A 472 -7.61 -6.74 -22.89
C LEU A 472 -8.92 -7.48 -23.24
N ALA A 473 -9.23 -8.58 -22.55
CA ALA A 473 -10.49 -9.29 -22.70
C ALA A 473 -11.69 -8.41 -22.32
N GLY A 474 -11.62 -7.69 -21.20
CA GLY A 474 -12.69 -6.77 -20.79
C GLY A 474 -12.89 -5.59 -21.75
N LEU A 475 -11.81 -5.06 -22.33
CA LEU A 475 -11.89 -4.02 -23.37
C LEU A 475 -12.54 -4.55 -24.66
N LYS A 476 -12.17 -5.76 -25.09
CA LYS A 476 -12.78 -6.44 -26.22
C LYS A 476 -14.28 -6.67 -26.01
N GLU A 477 -14.68 -7.17 -24.84
CA GLU A 477 -16.08 -7.44 -24.50
C GLU A 477 -16.94 -6.18 -24.56
N ARG A 478 -16.37 -5.03 -24.18
CA ARG A 478 -17.04 -3.72 -24.27
C ARG A 478 -16.95 -3.07 -25.64
N SER A 479 -16.34 -3.74 -26.63
CA SER A 479 -16.03 -3.16 -27.95
C SER A 479 -15.33 -1.80 -27.85
N ALA A 480 -14.46 -1.63 -26.84
CA ALA A 480 -13.79 -0.37 -26.56
C ALA A 480 -12.90 0.05 -27.73
N PHE A 481 -12.86 1.37 -28.02
CA PHE A 481 -12.02 1.95 -29.09
C PHE A 481 -12.33 1.39 -30.49
N ASP A 482 -13.59 1.07 -30.77
CA ASP A 482 -14.06 0.47 -32.02
C ASP A 482 -13.39 -0.89 -32.29
N TRP A 483 -13.21 -1.69 -31.23
CA TRP A 483 -12.54 -2.98 -31.33
C TRP A 483 -13.21 -3.86 -32.40
N PRO A 484 -12.51 -4.24 -33.49
CA PRO A 484 -13.14 -4.98 -34.59
C PRO A 484 -13.70 -6.32 -34.12
N GLU A 485 -14.95 -6.63 -34.47
CA GLU A 485 -15.64 -7.84 -34.01
C GLU A 485 -14.84 -9.12 -34.29
N ALA A 486 -14.26 -9.22 -35.49
CA ALA A 486 -13.46 -10.36 -35.92
C ALA A 486 -12.08 -10.47 -35.25
N THR A 487 -11.55 -9.41 -34.64
CA THR A 487 -10.24 -9.43 -33.99
C THR A 487 -10.37 -9.91 -32.54
N PRO A 488 -9.78 -11.07 -32.16
CA PRO A 488 -9.83 -11.56 -30.79
C PRO A 488 -8.99 -10.68 -29.85
N ALA A 489 -9.25 -10.78 -28.54
CA ALA A 489 -8.32 -10.28 -27.55
C ALA A 489 -7.01 -11.11 -27.62
N PRO A 490 -5.83 -10.47 -27.62
CA PRO A 490 -4.57 -11.20 -27.71
C PRO A 490 -4.32 -12.00 -26.44
N THR A 491 -3.78 -13.21 -26.62
CA THR A 491 -3.18 -14.02 -25.55
C THR A 491 -1.69 -13.74 -25.54
N LEU A 492 -1.10 -13.56 -24.36
CA LEU A 492 0.30 -13.13 -24.24
C LEU A 492 1.14 -14.31 -23.75
N ASP A 493 2.00 -14.84 -24.62
CA ASP A 493 2.96 -15.87 -24.24
C ASP A 493 4.07 -15.28 -23.35
N LEU A 494 4.44 -16.00 -22.28
CA LEU A 494 5.41 -15.50 -21.30
C LEU A 494 6.83 -15.35 -21.88
N ALA A 495 7.24 -16.24 -22.78
CA ALA A 495 8.54 -16.16 -23.42
C ALA A 495 8.59 -15.03 -24.44
N GLU A 496 7.51 -14.82 -25.20
CA GLU A 496 7.37 -13.68 -26.11
C GLU A 496 7.35 -12.34 -25.35
N VAL A 497 6.59 -12.26 -24.25
CA VAL A 497 6.59 -11.10 -23.35
C VAL A 497 8.02 -10.84 -22.84
N ALA A 498 8.69 -11.89 -22.36
CA ALA A 498 10.03 -11.75 -21.83
C ALA A 498 11.02 -11.25 -22.89
N ALA A 499 10.94 -11.77 -24.11
CA ALA A 499 11.75 -11.32 -25.23
C ALA A 499 11.45 -9.87 -25.63
N HIS A 500 10.17 -9.50 -25.75
CA HIS A 500 9.74 -8.17 -26.15
C HIS A 500 10.19 -7.08 -25.16
N PHE A 501 9.98 -7.31 -23.85
CA PHE A 501 10.32 -6.35 -22.80
C PHE A 501 11.76 -6.47 -22.28
N GLY A 502 12.57 -7.38 -22.85
CA GLY A 502 13.95 -7.60 -22.41
C GLY A 502 14.05 -8.13 -20.98
N VAL A 503 13.08 -8.95 -20.55
CA VAL A 503 13.13 -9.68 -19.28
C VAL A 503 14.12 -10.84 -19.43
N GLY A 504 15.30 -10.65 -18.87
CA GLY A 504 16.40 -11.61 -18.97
C GLY A 504 17.18 -11.74 -17.66
N PRO A 505 18.44 -12.20 -17.70
CA PRO A 505 19.24 -12.45 -16.50
C PRO A 505 19.29 -11.27 -15.51
N ALA A 506 19.55 -10.06 -16.00
CA ALA A 506 19.60 -8.86 -15.17
C ALA A 506 18.25 -8.53 -14.49
N THR A 507 17.13 -8.87 -15.15
CA THR A 507 15.79 -8.71 -14.59
C THR A 507 15.59 -9.72 -13.46
N TRP A 508 15.93 -10.99 -13.69
CA TRP A 508 15.80 -12.04 -12.67
C TRP A 508 16.70 -11.82 -11.46
N GLU A 509 17.90 -11.28 -11.66
CA GLU A 509 18.75 -10.80 -10.56
C GLU A 509 18.04 -9.69 -9.76
N ALA A 510 17.42 -8.72 -10.44
CA ALA A 510 16.68 -7.65 -9.78
C ALA A 510 15.45 -8.17 -9.01
N VAL A 511 14.71 -9.14 -9.57
CA VAL A 511 13.60 -9.82 -8.89
C VAL A 511 14.08 -10.49 -7.61
N CYS A 512 15.13 -11.29 -7.69
CA CYS A 512 15.67 -12.00 -6.51
C CYS A 512 16.22 -11.01 -5.47
N ALA A 513 16.93 -9.97 -5.90
CA ALA A 513 17.44 -8.93 -5.00
C ALA A 513 16.30 -8.17 -4.29
N ASN A 514 15.21 -7.86 -4.99
CA ASN A 514 14.03 -7.24 -4.40
C ASN A 514 13.41 -8.14 -3.33
N ALA A 515 13.20 -9.43 -3.63
CA ALA A 515 12.64 -10.40 -2.69
C ALA A 515 13.53 -10.59 -1.45
N VAL A 516 14.87 -10.66 -1.62
CA VAL A 516 15.83 -10.68 -0.49
C VAL A 516 15.65 -9.45 0.38
N GLY A 517 15.63 -8.25 -0.22
CA GLY A 517 15.44 -6.99 0.51
C GLY A 517 14.11 -6.93 1.25
N PHE A 518 13.04 -7.35 0.57
CA PHE A 518 11.70 -7.42 1.14
C PHE A 518 11.67 -8.34 2.37
N TYR A 519 11.97 -9.63 2.21
CA TYR A 519 11.89 -10.59 3.33
C TYR A 519 12.86 -10.26 4.47
N HIS A 520 14.03 -9.68 4.17
CA HIS A 520 14.93 -9.17 5.20
C HIS A 520 14.29 -8.03 5.99
N LEU A 521 13.69 -7.06 5.30
CA LEU A 521 13.09 -5.88 5.91
C LEU A 521 11.90 -6.27 6.80
N ILE A 522 11.00 -7.10 6.29
CA ILE A 522 9.72 -7.40 6.95
C ILE A 522 9.75 -8.59 7.91
N ALA A 523 10.84 -9.38 7.97
CA ALA A 523 10.96 -10.49 8.92
C ALA A 523 10.64 -10.10 10.38
N PRO A 524 11.10 -8.95 10.91
CA PRO A 524 10.79 -8.55 12.29
C PRO A 524 9.32 -8.16 12.56
N LEU A 525 8.50 -8.01 11.52
CA LEU A 525 7.09 -7.59 11.67
C LEU A 525 6.18 -8.67 12.24
N ARG A 526 6.67 -9.89 12.47
CA ARG A 526 5.90 -10.99 13.04
C ARG A 526 6.61 -11.72 14.17
N PHE A 527 5.90 -12.63 14.83
CA PHE A 527 6.41 -13.34 16.00
C PHE A 527 7.39 -14.47 15.64
N ASP A 528 7.11 -15.20 14.55
CA ASP A 528 7.98 -16.25 14.03
C ASP A 528 8.53 -15.85 12.65
N GLN A 529 9.82 -15.60 12.61
CA GLN A 529 10.51 -15.09 11.42
C GLN A 529 11.06 -16.20 10.54
N ALA A 530 11.01 -17.47 10.99
CA ALA A 530 11.77 -18.56 10.38
C ALA A 530 11.48 -18.73 8.89
N GLU A 531 10.20 -18.70 8.51
CA GLU A 531 9.81 -18.89 7.11
C GLU A 531 10.17 -17.69 6.22
N ARG A 532 9.98 -16.45 6.68
CA ARG A 532 10.45 -15.25 5.95
C ARG A 532 11.98 -15.27 5.76
N LEU A 533 12.74 -15.66 6.78
CA LEU A 533 14.19 -15.79 6.68
C LEU A 533 14.62 -16.93 5.74
N ALA A 534 13.90 -18.06 5.76
CA ALA A 534 14.15 -19.16 4.83
C ALA A 534 13.87 -18.74 3.37
N LYS A 535 12.79 -17.98 3.13
CA LYS A 535 12.50 -17.42 1.80
C LYS A 535 13.57 -16.43 1.36
N ARG A 536 14.00 -15.51 2.24
CA ARG A 536 15.13 -14.61 1.99
C ARG A 536 16.37 -15.40 1.55
N ASP A 537 16.71 -16.47 2.26
CA ASP A 537 17.92 -17.27 1.99
C ASP A 537 17.80 -18.04 0.67
N ARG A 538 16.62 -18.55 0.33
CA ARG A 538 16.36 -19.18 -0.98
C ARG A 538 16.54 -18.17 -2.13
N TYR A 539 15.95 -16.98 -2.03
CA TYR A 539 16.14 -15.92 -3.04
C TYR A 539 17.59 -15.45 -3.10
N LYS A 540 18.31 -15.43 -1.98
CA LYS A 540 19.74 -15.07 -1.94
C LYS A 540 20.59 -16.11 -2.67
N ALA A 541 20.34 -17.39 -2.45
CA ALA A 541 21.03 -18.47 -3.13
C ALA A 541 20.80 -18.42 -4.65
N ALA A 542 19.54 -18.19 -5.07
CA ALA A 542 19.21 -18.02 -6.48
C ALA A 542 19.84 -16.78 -7.11
N LEU A 543 19.88 -15.66 -6.39
CA LEU A 543 20.59 -14.45 -6.83
C LEU A 543 22.08 -14.71 -7.07
N ASP A 544 22.72 -15.45 -6.17
CA ASP A 544 24.14 -15.81 -6.30
C ASP A 544 24.36 -16.76 -7.48
N ALA A 545 23.45 -17.71 -7.71
CA ALA A 545 23.50 -18.61 -8.86
C ALA A 545 23.33 -17.85 -10.19
N LEU A 546 22.37 -16.93 -10.28
CA LEU A 546 22.17 -16.08 -11.47
C LEU A 546 23.41 -15.24 -11.77
N LYS A 547 24.03 -14.64 -10.75
CA LYS A 547 25.29 -13.90 -10.90
C LYS A 547 26.46 -14.76 -11.34
N ALA A 548 26.43 -16.05 -11.02
CA ALA A 548 27.39 -17.04 -11.50
C ALA A 548 27.08 -17.54 -12.92
N GLY A 549 26.02 -17.03 -13.57
CA GLY A 549 25.64 -17.39 -14.94
C GLY A 549 24.70 -18.60 -15.04
N ALA A 550 24.06 -19.02 -13.94
CA ALA A 550 23.05 -20.06 -13.99
C ALA A 550 21.85 -19.64 -14.85
N ASP A 551 21.28 -20.59 -15.56
CA ASP A 551 20.03 -20.38 -16.29
C ASP A 551 18.87 -20.21 -15.31
N VAL A 552 17.98 -19.25 -15.57
CA VAL A 552 16.83 -18.97 -14.71
C VAL A 552 15.91 -20.18 -14.58
N GLU A 553 15.80 -21.00 -15.63
CA GLU A 553 14.94 -22.19 -15.62
C GLU A 553 15.54 -23.37 -14.84
N SER A 554 16.81 -23.27 -14.44
CA SER A 554 17.46 -24.23 -13.54
C SER A 554 17.23 -23.92 -12.06
N LEU A 555 16.63 -22.75 -11.74
CA LEU A 555 16.38 -22.34 -10.36
C LEU A 555 15.11 -23.02 -9.82
N ASP A 556 15.20 -23.54 -8.60
CA ASP A 556 14.04 -23.99 -7.82
C ASP A 556 13.35 -22.80 -7.12
N LEU A 557 12.76 -21.90 -7.93
CA LEU A 557 12.03 -20.73 -7.48
C LEU A 557 10.68 -20.58 -8.20
N PRO A 558 9.55 -20.84 -7.52
CA PRO A 558 8.21 -20.86 -8.10
C PRO A 558 7.84 -19.67 -8.99
N GLY A 559 8.08 -18.43 -8.53
CA GLY A 559 7.66 -17.21 -9.21
C GLY A 559 8.70 -16.56 -10.13
N VAL A 560 9.81 -17.26 -10.42
CA VAL A 560 10.93 -16.72 -11.22
C VAL A 560 11.09 -17.51 -12.52
N GLY A 561 11.17 -16.80 -13.65
CA GLY A 561 11.34 -17.37 -14.98
C GLY A 561 10.08 -17.28 -15.86
N PRO A 562 10.22 -17.46 -17.19
CA PRO A 562 9.14 -17.34 -18.15
C PRO A 562 8.26 -18.59 -18.35
N ARG A 563 8.48 -19.71 -17.64
CA ARG A 563 7.58 -20.88 -17.78
C ARG A 563 6.25 -20.73 -17.02
N PRO A 564 5.10 -21.05 -17.64
CA PRO A 564 3.79 -20.99 -16.97
C PRO A 564 3.66 -21.89 -15.73
N VAL A 565 2.94 -21.43 -14.71
CA VAL A 565 2.60 -22.15 -13.48
C VAL A 565 1.98 -23.50 -13.80
N ARG A 566 1.05 -23.54 -14.76
CA ARG A 566 0.37 -24.77 -15.18
C ARG A 566 1.30 -25.81 -15.77
N GLU A 567 2.44 -25.41 -16.34
CA GLU A 567 3.45 -26.33 -16.86
C GLU A 567 4.41 -26.78 -15.76
N ARG A 568 4.77 -25.88 -14.85
CA ARG A 568 5.63 -26.17 -13.70
C ARG A 568 5.00 -27.12 -12.69
N LEU A 569 3.68 -27.11 -12.59
CA LEU A 569 2.90 -27.95 -11.68
C LEU A 569 2.25 -29.16 -12.36
N LYS A 570 2.66 -29.52 -13.60
CA LYS A 570 2.27 -30.80 -14.18
C LYS A 570 2.88 -31.94 -13.34
N PRO A 571 2.10 -32.97 -12.98
CA PRO A 571 2.58 -34.10 -12.18
C PRO A 571 3.64 -34.93 -12.89
#